data_AF-F8Q4I9-F1
#
_entry.id   AF-F8Q4I9-F1
#
_cell.length_a   1.000
_cell.length_b   1.000
_cell.length_c   1.000
_cell.angle_alpha   90.00
_cell.angle_beta   90.00
_cell.angle_gamma   90.00
#
_symmetry.space_group_name_H-M   'P 1'
#
loop_
_entity.id
_entity.type
_entity.pdbx_description
1 polymer ?
#
loop_
_entity_poly.entity_id
_entity_poly.type
_entity_poly.pdbx_seq_one_letter_code
_entity_poly.pdbx_strand_id
1 'polypeptide(L)'
;MFSKYKCISTGANLPDLPTILICPTNLHAQLTSEIEHYLRRGTFDLLPYTGKLQQCEQWWETIWTQSKMSPGRRIALAPQTALQSDSDTIWVASDNDTGAQPRFALLHNKWVKQTVYGQQWGLFVMDEAHVARKYNKIYVAVQALRQQANVTIALTATPVLTKPLDLWHDDEQRDQHLPMERSKVKKTG
;
A
#
# COMPACT_ATOMS: atom_id res chain seq x y z
N MET A 1 -2.62 30.38 22.26
CA MET A 1 -1.82 29.39 23.03
C MET A 1 -1.42 28.16 22.22
N PHE A 2 -2.22 27.68 21.24
CA PHE A 2 -1.90 26.48 20.44
C PHE A 2 -0.95 26.69 19.24
N SER A 3 -0.61 27.94 18.89
CA SER A 3 0.30 28.25 17.77
C SER A 3 1.66 27.57 17.90
N LYS A 4 2.18 27.40 19.12
CA LYS A 4 3.46 26.72 19.41
C LYS A 4 3.44 25.20 19.18
N TYR A 5 2.25 24.61 19.04
CA TYR A 5 2.08 23.16 18.78
C TYR A 5 1.62 22.88 17.35
N LYS A 6 1.41 23.93 16.53
CA LYS A 6 1.11 23.72 15.12
C LYS A 6 2.35 23.12 14.46
N CYS A 7 2.16 22.12 13.60
CA CYS A 7 3.22 21.63 12.75
C CYS A 7 3.59 22.76 11.76
N ILE A 8 4.74 23.40 11.97
CA ILE A 8 5.29 24.48 11.13
C ILE A 8 6.39 23.90 10.23
N SER A 9 6.23 22.66 9.77
CA SER A 9 7.18 22.03 8.86
C SER A 9 7.40 22.92 7.64
N THR A 10 8.65 23.28 7.38
CA THR A 10 9.08 24.01 6.17
C THR A 10 9.38 23.06 5.00
N GLY A 11 9.30 21.75 5.21
CA GLY A 11 9.39 20.74 4.17
C GLY A 11 8.12 20.69 3.32
N ALA A 12 8.23 20.14 2.10
CA ALA A 12 7.07 19.90 1.25
C ALA A 12 6.06 19.02 2.00
N ASN A 13 4.80 19.45 2.06
CA ASN A 13 3.73 18.61 2.59
C ASN A 13 3.63 17.32 1.77
N LEU A 14 3.26 16.22 2.43
CA LEU A 14 2.89 15.00 1.70
C LEU A 14 1.78 15.36 0.68
N PRO A 15 1.82 14.77 -0.52
CA PRO A 15 0.80 15.01 -1.52
C PRO A 15 -0.58 14.58 -1.00
N ASP A 16 -1.63 15.28 -1.40
CA ASP A 16 -3.02 14.93 -1.08
C ASP A 16 -3.42 13.67 -1.86
N LEU A 17 -3.11 12.51 -1.29
CA LEU A 17 -3.31 11.18 -1.88
C LEU A 17 -4.10 10.28 -0.91
N PRO A 18 -4.86 9.31 -1.44
CA PRO A 18 -5.74 8.47 -0.65
C PRO A 18 -4.98 7.49 0.27
N THR A 19 -5.71 6.94 1.24
CA THR A 19 -5.22 5.88 2.13
C THR A 19 -5.80 4.52 1.70
N ILE A 20 -4.97 3.48 1.71
CA ILE A 20 -5.41 2.09 1.61
C ILE A 20 -5.07 1.34 2.90
N LEU A 21 -6.07 0.68 3.46
CA LEU A 21 -5.94 -0.16 4.64
C LEU A 21 -6.26 -1.59 4.26
N ILE A 22 -5.28 -2.47 4.46
CA ILE A 22 -5.41 -3.91 4.24
C ILE A 22 -5.51 -4.62 5.58
N CYS A 23 -6.54 -5.44 5.78
CA CYS A 23 -6.73 -6.22 7.00
C CYS A 23 -7.09 -7.69 6.70
N PRO A 24 -6.94 -8.60 7.68
CA PRO A 24 -7.52 -9.94 7.59
C PRO A 24 -9.02 -9.89 7.29
N THR A 25 -9.53 -10.83 6.49
CA THR A 25 -10.95 -10.85 6.07
C THR A 25 -11.92 -10.91 7.26
N ASN A 26 -11.55 -11.63 8.31
CA ASN A 26 -12.34 -11.75 9.54
C ASN A 26 -12.36 -10.46 10.39
N LEU A 27 -11.41 -9.54 10.19
CA LEU A 27 -11.35 -8.27 10.91
C LEU A 27 -11.99 -7.11 10.14
N HIS A 28 -12.35 -7.30 8.87
CA HIS A 28 -12.86 -6.22 8.01
C HIS A 28 -14.09 -5.51 8.58
N ALA A 29 -15.09 -6.27 9.03
CA ALA A 29 -16.31 -5.70 9.62
C ALA A 29 -16.05 -4.99 10.95
N GLN A 30 -15.18 -5.57 11.80
CA GLN A 30 -14.80 -4.96 13.06
C GLN A 30 -14.08 -3.63 12.82
N LEU A 31 -13.08 -3.63 11.94
CA LEU A 31 -12.29 -2.44 11.66
C LEU A 31 -13.12 -1.34 10.97
N THR A 32 -14.07 -1.72 10.12
CA THR A 32 -15.05 -0.78 9.55
C THR A 32 -15.80 -0.05 10.68
N SER A 33 -16.37 -0.81 11.62
CA SER A 33 -17.09 -0.25 12.77
C SER A 33 -16.18 0.67 13.59
N GLU A 34 -14.97 0.24 13.92
CA GLU A 34 -14.04 1.06 14.72
C GLU A 34 -13.70 2.39 14.02
N ILE A 35 -13.40 2.36 12.72
CA ILE A 35 -13.11 3.58 11.96
C ILE A 35 -14.31 4.53 11.96
N GLU A 36 -15.52 4.02 11.75
CA GLU A 36 -16.74 4.84 11.77
C GLU A 36 -17.01 5.47 13.14
N HIS A 37 -16.63 4.79 14.23
CA HIS A 37 -16.75 5.33 15.59
C HIS A 37 -15.70 6.42 15.90
N TYR A 38 -14.48 6.26 15.40
CA TYR A 38 -13.39 7.21 15.66
C TYR A 38 -13.41 8.44 14.75
N LEU A 39 -13.80 8.27 13.48
CA LEU A 39 -13.80 9.37 12.52
C LEU A 39 -15.03 10.25 12.69
N ARG A 40 -14.82 11.56 12.58
CA ARG A 40 -15.95 12.50 12.56
C ARG A 40 -16.80 12.23 11.32
N ARG A 41 -18.10 12.01 11.52
CA ARG A 41 -19.07 11.77 10.44
C ARG A 41 -18.95 12.82 9.32
N GLY A 42 -18.90 12.33 8.08
CA GLY A 42 -18.87 13.17 6.86
C GLY A 42 -17.54 13.89 6.61
N THR A 43 -16.46 13.50 7.30
CA THR A 43 -15.12 14.09 7.06
C THR A 43 -14.22 13.21 6.20
N PHE A 44 -14.50 11.91 6.13
CA PHE A 44 -13.81 10.93 5.30
C PHE A 44 -14.84 10.05 4.60
N ASP A 45 -14.48 9.57 3.42
CA ASP A 45 -15.18 8.49 2.74
C ASP A 45 -14.44 7.17 3.01
N LEU A 46 -15.12 6.23 3.68
CA LEU A 46 -14.63 4.87 3.88
C LEU A 46 -15.22 3.98 2.79
N LEU A 47 -14.38 3.60 1.83
CA LEU A 47 -14.77 2.92 0.59
C LEU A 47 -14.45 1.43 0.71
N PRO A 48 -15.46 0.53 0.74
CA PRO A 48 -15.22 -0.90 0.91
C PRO A 48 -14.70 -1.51 -0.39
N TYR A 49 -13.49 -2.06 -0.37
CA TYR A 49 -12.87 -2.73 -1.51
C TYR A 49 -12.82 -4.24 -1.26
N THR A 50 -13.93 -4.95 -1.49
CA THR A 50 -14.12 -6.34 -1.00
C THR A 50 -14.38 -7.38 -2.11
N GLY A 51 -14.15 -7.02 -3.37
CA GLY A 51 -14.52 -7.85 -4.53
C GLY A 51 -13.40 -8.73 -5.11
N LYS A 52 -13.78 -9.55 -6.10
CA LYS A 52 -12.85 -10.15 -7.08
C LYS A 52 -12.70 -9.20 -8.28
N LEU A 53 -11.69 -9.40 -9.12
CA LEU A 53 -11.31 -8.50 -10.23
C LEU A 53 -12.48 -7.82 -11.00
N GLN A 54 -13.49 -8.57 -11.46
CA GLN A 54 -14.63 -7.98 -12.20
C GLN A 54 -15.47 -7.01 -11.35
N GLN A 55 -15.63 -7.30 -10.06
CA GLN A 55 -16.30 -6.41 -9.11
C GLN A 55 -15.39 -5.21 -8.77
N CYS A 56 -14.08 -5.41 -8.76
CA CYS A 56 -13.09 -4.36 -8.56
C CYS A 56 -13.07 -3.35 -9.71
N GLU A 57 -13.18 -3.81 -10.97
CA GLU A 57 -13.29 -2.93 -12.14
C GLU A 57 -14.49 -1.98 -11.99
N GLN A 58 -15.67 -2.53 -11.70
CA GLN A 58 -16.87 -1.72 -11.47
C GLN A 58 -16.72 -0.79 -10.26
N TRP A 59 -16.00 -1.21 -9.21
CA TRP A 59 -15.74 -0.39 -8.04
C TRP A 59 -14.99 0.90 -8.38
N TRP A 60 -13.98 0.83 -9.25
CA TRP A 60 -13.23 2.01 -9.69
C TRP A 60 -14.10 2.97 -10.49
N GLU A 61 -15.00 2.45 -11.32
CA GLU A 61 -15.87 3.28 -12.16
C GLU A 61 -17.06 3.88 -11.39
N THR A 62 -17.51 3.23 -10.31
CA THR A 62 -18.71 3.62 -9.58
C THR A 62 -18.37 4.23 -8.23
N ILE A 63 -17.82 3.46 -7.29
CA ILE A 63 -17.60 3.90 -5.91
C ILE A 63 -16.46 4.92 -5.85
N TRP A 64 -15.34 4.63 -6.51
CA TRP A 64 -14.17 5.51 -6.44
C TRP A 64 -14.41 6.87 -7.13
N THR A 65 -15.07 6.89 -8.28
CA THR A 65 -15.34 8.14 -9.01
C THR A 65 -16.46 8.97 -8.39
N GLN A 66 -17.45 8.33 -7.75
CA GLN A 66 -18.59 9.04 -7.14
C GLN A 66 -18.22 9.76 -5.84
N SER A 67 -17.18 9.30 -5.13
CA SER A 67 -16.64 9.97 -3.95
C SER A 67 -16.31 11.43 -4.26
N LYS A 68 -16.90 12.36 -3.52
CA LYS A 68 -16.67 13.82 -3.67
C LYS A 68 -15.60 14.36 -2.73
N MET A 69 -15.14 13.54 -1.77
CA MET A 69 -14.08 13.94 -0.86
C MET A 69 -12.75 14.18 -1.57
N SER A 70 -11.91 15.05 -1.03
CA SER A 70 -10.53 15.21 -1.50
C SER A 70 -9.77 13.87 -1.34
N PRO A 71 -8.78 13.57 -2.20
CA PRO A 71 -8.13 12.26 -2.20
C PRO A 71 -7.62 11.81 -0.81
N GLY A 72 -6.93 12.68 -0.05
CA GLY A 72 -6.44 12.36 1.30
C GLY A 72 -7.51 12.17 2.36
N ARG A 73 -8.78 12.33 2.01
CA ARG A 73 -9.95 12.00 2.85
C ARG A 73 -10.67 10.74 2.39
N ARG A 74 -10.13 10.01 1.42
CA ARG A 74 -10.66 8.72 0.97
C ARG A 74 -9.82 7.60 1.58
N ILE A 75 -10.49 6.64 2.18
CA ILE A 75 -9.89 5.44 2.76
C ILE A 75 -10.47 4.23 2.03
N ALA A 76 -9.66 3.55 1.24
CA ALA A 76 -10.03 2.24 0.69
C ALA A 76 -9.73 1.17 1.73
N LEU A 77 -10.77 0.45 2.19
CA LEU A 77 -10.63 -0.63 3.16
C LEU A 77 -10.81 -1.97 2.47
N ALA A 78 -9.73 -2.74 2.37
CA ALA A 78 -9.70 -4.01 1.65
C ALA A 78 -9.31 -5.19 2.57
N PRO A 79 -9.93 -6.36 2.40
CA PRO A 79 -9.40 -7.58 2.97
C PRO A 79 -8.18 -8.05 2.16
N GLN A 80 -7.25 -8.74 2.82
CA GLN A 80 -6.07 -9.33 2.17
C GLN A 80 -6.41 -10.18 0.94
N THR A 81 -7.56 -10.86 0.94
CA THR A 81 -8.01 -11.69 -0.19
C THR A 81 -8.32 -10.89 -1.45
N ALA A 82 -8.81 -9.64 -1.33
CA ALA A 82 -9.05 -8.77 -2.48
C ALA A 82 -7.71 -8.33 -3.09
N LEU A 83 -6.74 -7.97 -2.25
CA LEU A 83 -5.39 -7.63 -2.66
C LEU A 83 -4.70 -8.80 -3.40
N GLN A 84 -4.83 -10.03 -2.89
CA GLN A 84 -4.29 -11.22 -3.56
C GLN A 84 -4.97 -11.47 -4.91
N SER A 85 -6.29 -11.28 -5.01
CA SER A 85 -7.02 -11.46 -6.27
C SER A 85 -6.56 -10.49 -7.36
N ASP A 86 -6.29 -9.23 -7.02
CA ASP A 86 -5.70 -8.28 -7.95
C ASP A 86 -4.28 -8.71 -8.32
N SER A 87 -3.48 -9.11 -7.34
CA SER A 87 -2.09 -9.51 -7.56
C SER A 87 -1.97 -10.68 -8.53
N ASP A 88 -2.84 -11.69 -8.41
CA ASP A 88 -2.88 -12.85 -9.31
C ASP A 88 -3.19 -12.48 -10.77
N THR A 89 -3.84 -11.33 -10.99
CA THR A 89 -4.15 -10.82 -12.33
C THR A 89 -2.97 -10.09 -12.96
N ILE A 90 -2.16 -9.43 -12.13
CA ILE A 90 -1.14 -8.48 -12.54
C ILE A 90 0.25 -9.14 -12.57
N TRP A 91 0.51 -10.11 -11.70
CA TRP A 91 1.79 -10.82 -11.61
C TRP A 91 1.65 -12.34 -11.69
N VAL A 92 2.71 -12.96 -12.20
CA VAL A 92 2.93 -14.40 -12.12
C VAL A 92 3.83 -14.66 -10.92
N ALA A 93 3.27 -15.18 -9.84
CA ALA A 93 4.04 -15.74 -8.75
C ALA A 93 4.35 -17.22 -9.03
N SER A 94 5.63 -17.59 -9.05
CA SER A 94 6.07 -18.98 -9.05
C SER A 94 6.61 -19.33 -7.67
N ASP A 95 6.14 -20.43 -7.08
CA ASP A 95 6.62 -20.91 -5.77
C ASP A 95 8.13 -21.25 -5.76
N ASN A 96 8.75 -21.34 -6.94
CA ASN A 96 10.17 -21.62 -7.13
C ASN A 96 11.04 -20.36 -7.32
N ASP A 97 10.47 -19.15 -7.37
CA ASP A 97 11.25 -17.92 -7.55
C ASP A 97 11.83 -17.47 -6.20
N THR A 98 13.15 -17.54 -6.06
CA THR A 98 13.88 -17.21 -4.81
C THR A 98 14.19 -15.72 -4.69
N GLY A 99 13.19 -14.85 -4.88
CA GLY A 99 13.36 -13.39 -4.70
C GLY A 99 13.72 -12.62 -5.97
N ALA A 100 13.45 -13.18 -7.16
CA ALA A 100 13.43 -12.39 -8.39
C ALA A 100 12.23 -11.42 -8.38
N GLN A 101 12.39 -10.26 -9.02
CA GLN A 101 11.28 -9.30 -9.20
C GLN A 101 10.08 -10.02 -9.84
N PRO A 102 8.85 -9.81 -9.33
CA PRO A 102 7.68 -10.54 -9.79
C PRO A 102 7.45 -10.27 -11.28
N ARG A 103 7.27 -11.34 -12.07
CA ARG A 103 7.04 -11.22 -13.51
C ARG A 103 5.63 -10.70 -13.77
N PHE A 104 5.49 -9.77 -14.71
CA PHE A 104 4.18 -9.29 -15.12
C PHE A 104 3.38 -10.41 -15.82
N ALA A 105 2.11 -10.51 -15.48
CA ALA A 105 1.16 -11.35 -16.21
C ALA A 105 0.93 -10.79 -17.64
N LEU A 106 0.53 -11.66 -18.57
CA LEU A 106 0.31 -11.31 -19.98
C LEU A 106 -0.66 -10.13 -20.17
N LEU A 107 -1.64 -9.99 -19.28
CA LEU A 107 -2.67 -8.95 -19.35
C LEU A 107 -2.43 -7.79 -18.36
N HIS A 108 -1.23 -7.67 -17.80
CA HIS A 108 -0.84 -6.61 -16.85
C HIS A 108 -1.31 -5.22 -17.29
N ASN A 109 -0.92 -4.81 -18.50
CA ASN A 109 -1.20 -3.45 -19.00
C ASN A 109 -2.70 -3.16 -19.17
N LYS A 110 -3.52 -4.21 -19.34
CA LYS A 110 -4.97 -4.07 -19.44
C LYS A 110 -5.57 -3.80 -18.08
N TRP A 111 -5.19 -4.58 -17.07
CA TRP A 111 -5.89 -4.63 -15.79
C TRP A 111 -5.29 -3.73 -14.71
N VAL A 112 -4.01 -3.33 -14.80
CA VAL A 112 -3.33 -2.61 -13.70
C VAL A 112 -4.08 -1.34 -13.28
N LYS A 113 -4.65 -0.60 -14.23
CA LYS A 113 -5.42 0.63 -13.96
C LYS A 113 -6.76 0.38 -13.25
N GLN A 114 -7.23 -0.86 -13.26
CA GLN A 114 -8.47 -1.32 -12.62
C GLN A 114 -8.18 -2.12 -11.34
N THR A 115 -6.96 -2.03 -10.83
CA THR A 115 -6.52 -2.64 -9.57
C THR A 115 -5.97 -1.57 -8.65
N VAL A 116 -5.80 -1.92 -7.37
CA VAL A 116 -5.17 -1.03 -6.38
C VAL A 116 -3.73 -0.63 -6.75
N TYR A 117 -3.11 -1.36 -7.68
CA TYR A 117 -1.74 -1.15 -8.15
C TYR A 117 -1.61 -0.07 -9.22
N GLY A 118 -2.72 0.32 -9.86
CA GLY A 118 -2.75 1.46 -10.79
C GLY A 118 -2.92 2.82 -10.11
N GLN A 119 -3.12 2.83 -8.78
CA GLN A 119 -3.41 4.01 -8.00
C GLN A 119 -2.19 4.39 -7.14
N GLN A 120 -1.87 5.69 -7.08
CA GLN A 120 -0.90 6.22 -6.13
C GLN A 120 -1.56 6.46 -4.77
N TRP A 121 -0.92 6.01 -3.70
CA TRP A 121 -1.43 6.06 -2.34
C TRP A 121 -0.56 6.97 -1.47
N GLY A 122 -1.19 7.82 -0.67
CA GLY A 122 -0.47 8.62 0.33
C GLY A 122 -0.01 7.76 1.50
N LEU A 123 -0.90 6.85 1.92
CA LEU A 123 -0.66 5.94 3.03
C LEU A 123 -1.15 4.54 2.68
N PHE A 124 -0.28 3.55 2.87
CA PHE A 124 -0.62 2.14 2.87
C PHE A 124 -0.45 1.60 4.30
N VAL A 125 -1.52 1.05 4.87
CA VAL A 125 -1.48 0.34 6.16
C VAL A 125 -1.76 -1.14 5.93
N MET A 126 -0.87 -2.00 6.42
CA MET A 126 -1.02 -3.45 6.40
C MET A 126 -1.19 -3.96 7.84
N ASP A 127 -2.39 -4.42 8.16
CA ASP A 127 -2.64 -5.14 9.40
C ASP A 127 -2.30 -6.63 9.27
N GLU A 128 -1.85 -7.19 10.38
CA GLU A 128 -1.25 -8.52 10.49
C GLU A 128 -0.15 -8.77 9.44
N ALA A 129 0.78 -7.82 9.32
CA ALA A 129 1.87 -7.85 8.34
C ALA A 129 2.76 -9.10 8.40
N HIS A 130 2.70 -9.87 9.50
CA HIS A 130 3.42 -11.13 9.62
C HIS A 130 3.05 -12.16 8.53
N VAL A 131 1.86 -12.07 7.91
CA VAL A 131 1.44 -12.97 6.83
C VAL A 131 2.25 -12.77 5.53
N ALA A 132 2.82 -11.59 5.34
CA ALA A 132 3.58 -11.19 4.17
C ALA A 132 5.10 -11.36 4.36
N ARG A 133 5.56 -12.22 5.27
CA ARG A 133 7.00 -12.46 5.53
C ARG A 133 7.65 -13.41 4.54
N LYS A 134 6.95 -14.49 4.21
CA LYS A 134 7.48 -15.51 3.31
C LYS A 134 7.19 -15.10 1.89
N TYR A 135 8.16 -15.30 1.00
CA TYR A 135 7.95 -15.10 -0.43
C TYR A 135 6.79 -16.00 -0.90
N ASN A 136 5.67 -15.36 -1.18
CA ASN A 136 4.42 -15.95 -1.62
C ASN A 136 3.60 -14.87 -2.35
N LYS A 137 2.40 -15.20 -2.78
CA LYS A 137 1.51 -14.27 -3.49
C LYS A 137 1.21 -12.99 -2.69
N ILE A 138 0.98 -13.09 -1.37
CA ILE A 138 0.68 -11.91 -0.55
C ILE A 138 1.93 -11.03 -0.34
N TYR A 139 3.13 -11.62 -0.24
CA TYR A 139 4.39 -10.87 -0.23
C TYR A 139 4.54 -10.02 -1.49
N VAL A 140 4.36 -10.62 -2.67
CA VAL A 140 4.42 -9.92 -3.97
C VAL A 140 3.37 -8.79 -4.03
N ALA A 141 2.15 -9.11 -3.62
CA ALA A 141 1.04 -8.17 -3.59
C ALA A 141 1.33 -6.95 -2.69
N VAL A 142 1.90 -7.17 -1.50
CA VAL A 142 2.26 -6.12 -0.54
C VAL A 142 3.45 -5.31 -1.04
N GLN A 143 4.47 -5.96 -1.61
CA GLN A 143 5.64 -5.30 -2.17
C GLN A 143 5.26 -4.35 -3.32
N ALA A 144 4.40 -4.80 -4.22
CA ALA A 144 3.91 -3.99 -5.33
C ALA A 144 3.10 -2.78 -4.84
N LEU A 145 2.23 -2.96 -3.84
CA LEU A 145 1.45 -1.85 -3.28
C LEU A 145 2.34 -0.84 -2.53
N ARG A 146 3.38 -1.31 -1.82
CA ARG A 146 4.39 -0.45 -1.17
C ARG A 146 5.09 0.46 -2.18
N GLN A 147 5.37 0.00 -3.39
CA GLN A 147 5.97 0.83 -4.45
C GLN A 147 5.02 1.93 -4.96
N GLN A 148 3.71 1.77 -4.78
CA GLN A 148 2.70 2.76 -5.14
C GLN A 148 2.34 3.71 -3.99
N ALA A 149 2.97 3.56 -2.82
CA ALA A 149 2.63 4.32 -1.62
C ALA A 149 3.77 5.24 -1.14
N ASN A 150 3.45 6.47 -0.74
CA ASN A 150 4.43 7.39 -0.14
C ASN A 150 4.87 6.95 1.26
N VAL A 151 3.94 6.43 2.05
CA VAL A 151 4.18 5.96 3.42
C VAL A 151 3.57 4.57 3.58
N THR A 152 4.30 3.66 4.21
CA THR A 152 3.80 2.32 4.56
C THR A 152 3.91 2.10 6.06
N ILE A 153 2.82 1.65 6.68
CA ILE A 153 2.75 1.25 8.08
C ILE A 153 2.38 -0.24 8.12
N ALA A 154 3.27 -1.05 8.69
CA ALA A 154 3.02 -2.46 8.94
C ALA A 154 2.69 -2.66 10.42
N LEU A 155 1.51 -3.23 10.70
CA LEU A 155 1.03 -3.55 12.04
C LEU A 155 1.08 -5.06 12.22
N THR A 156 1.66 -5.51 13.33
CA THR A 156 1.67 -6.94 13.68
C THR A 156 1.92 -7.12 15.16
N ALA A 157 1.18 -8.03 15.79
CA ALA A 157 1.42 -8.42 17.18
C ALA A 157 2.66 -9.32 17.33
N THR A 158 3.13 -9.95 16.25
CA THR A 158 4.16 -11.00 16.31
C THR A 158 5.36 -10.68 15.41
N PRO A 159 6.13 -9.59 15.64
CA PRO A 159 7.09 -9.03 14.68
C PRO A 159 8.20 -9.99 14.23
N VAL A 160 8.59 -10.96 15.06
CA VAL A 160 9.58 -11.99 14.71
C VAL A 160 9.11 -13.30 15.34
N LEU A 161 8.96 -14.36 14.56
CA LEU A 161 8.55 -15.66 15.11
C LEU A 161 9.65 -16.74 15.01
N THR A 162 10.53 -16.75 14.00
CA THR A 162 11.49 -17.89 13.91
C THR A 162 12.87 -17.64 13.29
N LYS A 163 13.14 -16.62 12.45
CA LYS A 163 14.49 -16.43 11.88
C LYS A 163 14.89 -14.94 11.71
N PRO A 164 16.15 -14.55 11.98
CA PRO A 164 16.64 -13.17 11.80
C PRO A 164 16.58 -12.63 10.36
N LEU A 165 16.52 -13.51 9.36
CA LEU A 165 16.31 -13.15 7.95
C LEU A 165 14.97 -12.46 7.68
N ASP A 166 14.00 -12.58 8.60
CA ASP A 166 12.70 -11.91 8.51
C ASP A 166 12.83 -10.37 8.58
N LEU A 167 13.92 -9.82 9.15
CA LEU A 167 14.19 -8.38 9.21
C LEU A 167 15.00 -7.87 8.01
N TRP A 168 15.77 -8.74 7.33
CA TRP A 168 16.70 -8.35 6.28
C TRP A 168 16.00 -7.93 4.98
N HIS A 169 14.86 -8.56 4.64
CA HIS A 169 14.04 -8.15 3.48
C HIS A 169 13.40 -6.76 3.64
N ASP A 170 13.24 -6.26 4.87
CA ASP A 170 12.61 -4.96 5.12
C ASP A 170 13.56 -3.77 4.89
N ASP A 171 14.87 -3.95 5.12
CA ASP A 171 15.89 -2.89 5.10
C ASP A 171 16.61 -2.76 3.73
N GLU A 172 16.86 -3.87 3.03
CA GLU A 172 17.71 -3.89 1.81
C GLU A 172 17.09 -3.20 0.57
N GLN A 173 15.78 -2.92 0.60
CA GLN A 173 15.07 -2.23 -0.50
C GLN A 173 15.15 -0.68 -0.43
N ARG A 174 15.67 -0.09 0.66
CA ARG A 174 15.80 1.38 0.79
C ARG A 174 17.03 1.94 0.07
N ASP A 175 18.08 1.16 -0.13
CA ASP A 175 19.37 1.66 -0.64
C ASP A 175 19.48 1.73 -2.17
N GLN A 176 18.47 1.26 -2.92
CA GLN A 176 18.51 1.23 -4.39
C GLN A 176 17.83 2.42 -5.09
N HIS A 177 17.39 3.46 -4.37
CA HIS A 177 16.74 4.65 -4.94
C HIS A 177 17.36 5.99 -4.46
N LEU A 178 18.68 6.04 -4.35
CA LEU A 178 19.42 7.31 -4.32
C LEU A 178 19.88 7.66 -5.75
N PRO A 179 19.51 8.82 -6.32
CA PRO A 179 20.05 9.27 -7.59
C PRO A 179 21.54 9.63 -7.40
N MET A 180 22.41 8.85 -8.06
CA MET A 180 23.81 9.19 -8.26
C MET A 180 23.92 10.38 -9.24
N GLU A 181 23.87 11.60 -8.74
CA GLU A 181 24.38 12.78 -9.48
C GLU A 181 25.51 13.51 -8.75
N ARG A 182 26.72 13.16 -9.23
CA ARG A 182 27.87 13.99 -9.59
C ARG A 182 28.25 15.19 -8.70
N SER A 183 29.49 15.14 -8.19
CA SER A 183 30.46 16.24 -8.35
C SER A 183 31.90 15.74 -8.15
N LYS A 184 32.58 15.41 -9.25
CA LYS A 184 34.05 15.45 -9.29
C LYS A 184 34.46 16.90 -9.55
N VAL A 185 34.65 17.67 -8.48
CA VAL A 185 35.47 18.89 -8.54
C VAL A 185 36.93 18.43 -8.48
N LYS A 186 37.60 18.37 -9.64
CA LYS A 186 39.06 18.36 -9.67
C LYS A 186 39.53 19.79 -9.44
N LYS A 187 39.95 20.08 -8.20
CA LYS A 187 40.96 21.10 -7.91
C LYS A 187 42.36 20.51 -8.17
N THR A 188 43.34 21.40 -8.31
CA THR A 188 44.79 21.24 -8.60
C THR A 188 45.09 21.19 -10.09
N GLY A 189 45.94 22.04 -10.65
CA GLY A 189 46.79 23.12 -10.14
C GLY A 189 47.60 23.63 -11.33
#